data_AF-R6YAU3-F1
#
_entry.id   AF-R6YAU3-F1
#
_cell.length_a   1.000
_cell.length_b   1.000
_cell.length_c   1.000
_cell.angle_alpha   90.00
_cell.angle_beta   90.00
_cell.angle_gamma   90.00
#
_symmetry.space_group_name_H-M   'P 1'
#
loop_
_entity.id
_entity.type
_entity.pdbx_description
1 polymer ?
#
loop_
_entity_poly.entity_id
_entity_poly.type
_entity_poly.pdbx_seq_one_letter_code
_entity_poly.pdbx_strand_id
1 'polypeptide(L)'
;MFAKSRSEKDAEFVRLERAMRVSGLDDKEIDNYFSDMMTEKEMRPYIEGARQQGYRKGFEAGVEQGTAEGVEKGIEKGIEKGIEKGEEQGIEKVAKSLLSLGIPVEQIGIATGLSLERIEALRQS
;
A
#
# COMPACT_ATOMS: atom_id res chain seq x y z
N MET A 1 -29.90 -31.14 -15.43
CA MET A 1 -28.77 -31.34 -14.50
C MET A 1 -28.19 -32.72 -14.78
N PHE A 2 -26.96 -32.81 -15.29
CA PHE A 2 -26.36 -34.10 -15.61
C PHE A 2 -25.82 -34.75 -14.33
N ALA A 3 -26.31 -35.94 -14.00
CA ALA A 3 -25.77 -36.72 -12.88
C ALA A 3 -24.34 -37.16 -13.22
N LYS A 4 -23.38 -36.78 -12.37
CA LYS A 4 -21.98 -37.23 -12.50
C LYS A 4 -21.92 -38.75 -12.60
N SER A 5 -21.08 -39.25 -13.51
CA SER A 5 -20.85 -40.68 -13.69
C SER A 5 -20.25 -41.30 -12.42
N ARG A 6 -20.40 -42.61 -12.22
CA ARG A 6 -19.87 -43.34 -11.05
C ARG A 6 -18.34 -43.12 -10.89
N SER A 7 -17.61 -43.15 -12.01
CA SER A 7 -16.17 -42.87 -12.08
C SER A 7 -15.79 -41.46 -11.59
N GLU A 8 -16.58 -40.44 -11.96
CA GLU A 8 -16.34 -39.05 -11.52
C GLU A 8 -16.61 -38.88 -10.02
N LYS A 9 -17.60 -39.58 -9.47
CA LYS A 9 -17.88 -39.58 -8.02
C LYS A 9 -16.78 -40.29 -7.24
N ASP A 10 -16.23 -41.38 -7.79
CA ASP A 10 -15.14 -42.12 -7.17
C ASP A 10 -13.83 -41.29 -7.16
N ALA A 11 -13.54 -40.56 -8.25
CA ALA A 11 -12.40 -39.65 -8.31
C ALA A 11 -12.52 -38.44 -7.36
N GLU A 12 -13.73 -37.90 -7.22
CA GLU A 12 -14.02 -36.81 -6.28
C GLU A 12 -13.90 -37.27 -4.83
N PHE A 13 -14.37 -38.48 -4.51
CA PHE A 13 -14.23 -39.10 -3.19
C PHE A 13 -12.75 -39.32 -2.81
N VAL A 14 -11.93 -39.86 -3.71
CA VAL A 14 -10.49 -40.06 -3.46
C VAL A 14 -9.77 -38.74 -3.23
N ARG A 15 -10.15 -37.67 -3.94
CA ARG A 15 -9.60 -36.33 -3.71
C ARG A 15 -9.98 -35.80 -2.33
N LEU A 16 -11.24 -35.97 -1.92
CA LEU A 16 -11.75 -35.51 -0.63
C LEU A 16 -11.11 -36.28 0.54
N GLU A 17 -10.94 -37.60 0.39
CA GLU A 17 -10.28 -38.45 1.38
C GLU A 17 -8.82 -38.03 1.60
N ARG A 18 -8.07 -37.78 0.52
CA ARG A 18 -6.69 -37.26 0.63
C ARG A 18 -6.65 -35.90 1.30
N ALA A 19 -7.56 -34.99 0.94
CA ALA A 19 -7.62 -33.65 1.53
C ALA A 19 -7.93 -33.68 3.03
N MET A 20 -8.82 -34.58 3.48
CA MET A 20 -9.11 -34.76 4.91
C MET A 20 -7.91 -35.33 5.69
N ARG A 21 -7.18 -36.30 5.11
CA ARG A 21 -5.99 -36.89 5.75
C ARG A 21 -4.86 -35.89 5.97
N VAL A 22 -4.70 -34.91 5.08
CA VAL A 22 -3.66 -33.87 5.21
C VAL A 22 -4.08 -32.65 6.04
N SER A 23 -5.39 -32.49 6.33
CA SER A 23 -5.93 -31.29 6.99
C SER A 23 -5.53 -31.11 8.47
N GLY A 24 -4.88 -32.10 9.07
CA GLY A 24 -4.38 -32.06 10.45
C GLY A 24 -2.90 -32.39 10.60
N LEU A 25 -2.16 -32.44 9.50
CA LEU A 25 -0.72 -32.71 9.48
C LEU A 25 0.05 -31.39 9.53
N ASP A 26 1.20 -31.39 10.20
CA ASP A 26 2.16 -30.27 10.12
C ASP A 26 2.97 -30.30 8.81
N ASP A 27 3.73 -29.24 8.52
CA ASP A 27 4.50 -29.11 7.27
C ASP A 27 5.45 -30.30 7.03
N LYS A 28 6.07 -30.86 8.09
CA LYS A 28 6.97 -32.02 7.96
C LYS A 28 6.22 -33.31 7.73
N GLU A 29 5.08 -33.49 8.40
CA GLU A 29 4.21 -34.65 8.20
C GLU A 29 3.59 -34.66 6.82
N ILE A 30 3.24 -33.49 6.29
CA ILE A 30 2.78 -33.29 4.91
C ILE A 30 3.89 -33.69 3.93
N ASP A 31 5.11 -33.17 4.13
CA ASP A 31 6.26 -33.49 3.27
C ASP A 31 6.58 -35.00 3.26
N ASN A 32 6.57 -35.63 4.44
CA ASN A 32 6.80 -37.07 4.58
C ASN A 32 5.69 -37.89 3.90
N TYR A 33 4.41 -37.55 4.15
CA TYR A 33 3.26 -38.22 3.54
C TYR A 33 3.31 -38.16 2.00
N PHE A 34 3.66 -36.99 1.44
CA PHE A 34 3.76 -36.82 0.00
C PHE A 34 4.98 -37.53 -0.60
N SER A 35 6.12 -37.56 0.11
CA SER A 35 7.31 -38.30 -0.31
C SER A 35 7.11 -39.82 -0.31
N ASP A 36 6.31 -40.34 0.63
CA ASP A 36 6.03 -41.78 0.74
C ASP A 36 4.97 -42.26 -0.25
N MET A 37 4.04 -41.38 -0.66
CA MET A 37 2.90 -41.73 -1.53
C MET A 37 3.08 -41.36 -3.00
N MET A 38 3.98 -40.45 -3.36
CA MET A 38 4.12 -39.96 -4.73
C MET A 38 5.58 -39.84 -5.14
N THR A 39 5.86 -40.16 -6.39
CA THR A 39 7.18 -39.94 -6.99
C THR A 39 7.40 -38.45 -7.28
N GLU A 40 8.66 -38.04 -7.42
CA GLU A 40 9.03 -36.67 -7.79
C GLU A 40 8.31 -36.20 -9.07
N LYS A 41 8.14 -37.10 -10.04
CA LYS A 41 7.42 -36.81 -11.30
C LYS A 41 5.93 -36.50 -11.08
N GLU A 42 5.30 -37.17 -10.12
CA GLU A 42 3.89 -36.98 -9.75
C GLU A 42 3.69 -35.75 -8.86
N MET A 43 4.71 -35.37 -8.08
CA MET A 43 4.72 -34.16 -7.26
C MET A 43 4.88 -32.88 -8.07
N ARG A 44 5.57 -32.94 -9.22
CA ARG A 44 5.87 -31.80 -10.09
C ARG A 44 4.68 -30.83 -10.34
N PRO A 45 3.47 -31.27 -10.74
CA PRO A 45 2.35 -30.36 -10.94
C PRO A 45 1.89 -29.64 -9.66
N TYR A 46 2.00 -30.29 -8.50
CA TYR A 46 1.63 -29.69 -7.21
C TYR A 46 2.66 -28.64 -6.77
N ILE A 47 3.95 -28.94 -6.92
CA ILE A 47 5.05 -28.00 -6.63
C ILE A 47 4.92 -26.76 -7.52
N GLU A 48 4.70 -26.97 -8.82
CA GLU A 48 4.54 -25.87 -9.77
C GLU A 48 3.27 -25.05 -9.46
N GLY A 49 2.16 -25.71 -9.14
CA GLY A 49 0.92 -25.05 -8.73
C GLY A 49 1.06 -24.25 -7.43
N ALA A 50 1.78 -24.79 -6.43
CA ALA A 50 2.06 -24.10 -5.18
C ALA A 50 2.98 -22.90 -5.40
N ARG A 51 4.02 -23.04 -6.24
CA ARG A 51 4.92 -21.95 -6.63
C ARG A 51 4.17 -20.83 -7.34
N GLN A 52 3.30 -21.16 -8.29
CA GLN A 52 2.49 -20.15 -9.00
C GLN A 52 1.51 -19.45 -8.06
N GLN A 53 0.86 -20.18 -7.15
CA GLN A 53 -0.02 -19.58 -6.15
C GLN A 53 0.74 -18.66 -5.19
N GLY A 54 1.91 -19.10 -4.71
CA GLY A 54 2.78 -18.29 -3.86
C GLY A 54 3.24 -17.02 -4.57
N TYR A 55 3.68 -17.13 -5.83
CA TYR A 55 4.05 -15.97 -6.64
C TYR A 55 2.87 -15.00 -6.82
N ARG A 56 1.69 -15.51 -7.17
CA ARG A 56 0.49 -14.66 -7.34
C ARG A 56 0.12 -13.92 -6.06
N LYS A 57 0.06 -14.63 -4.93
CA LYS A 57 -0.25 -14.03 -3.63
C LYS A 57 0.80 -13.00 -3.21
N GLY A 58 2.08 -13.33 -3.36
CA GLY A 58 3.18 -12.42 -3.01
C GLY A 58 3.21 -11.18 -3.90
N PHE A 59 2.95 -11.33 -5.20
CA PHE A 59 2.85 -10.20 -6.12
C PHE A 59 1.67 -9.30 -5.79
N GLU A 60 0.48 -9.88 -5.57
CA GLU A 60 -0.73 -9.14 -5.20
C GLU A 60 -0.54 -8.36 -3.90
N ALA A 61 -0.03 -9.01 -2.84
CA ALA A 61 0.26 -8.37 -1.57
C ALA A 61 1.32 -7.27 -1.71
N GLY A 62 2.39 -7.50 -2.49
CA GLY A 62 3.44 -6.51 -2.72
C GLY A 62 2.95 -5.30 -3.49
N VAL A 63 2.08 -5.48 -4.48
CA VAL A 63 1.47 -4.38 -5.24
C VAL A 63 0.50 -3.60 -4.37
N GLU A 64 -0.35 -4.28 -3.59
CA GLU A 64 -1.32 -3.62 -2.70
C GLU A 64 -0.59 -2.79 -1.63
N GLN A 65 0.38 -3.39 -0.94
CA GLN A 65 1.18 -2.70 0.07
C GLN A 65 1.97 -1.53 -0.54
N GLY A 66 2.68 -1.76 -1.65
CA GLY A 66 3.48 -0.71 -2.30
C GLY A 66 2.62 0.46 -2.80
N THR A 67 1.42 0.17 -3.31
CA THR A 67 0.48 1.20 -3.76
C THR A 67 -0.09 1.98 -2.58
N ALA A 68 -0.55 1.29 -1.53
CA ALA A 68 -1.10 1.92 -0.34
C ALA A 68 -0.08 2.86 0.32
N GLU A 69 1.13 2.35 0.59
CA GLU A 69 2.20 3.16 1.19
C GLU A 69 2.61 4.33 0.30
N GLY A 70 2.70 4.12 -1.02
CA GLY A 70 3.07 5.16 -1.97
C GLY A 70 2.05 6.29 -2.03
N VAL A 71 0.76 5.95 -2.03
CA VAL A 71 -0.34 6.92 -2.04
C VAL A 71 -0.40 7.69 -0.72
N GLU A 72 -0.34 6.99 0.42
CA GLU A 72 -0.37 7.63 1.75
C GLU A 72 0.77 8.64 1.91
N LYS A 73 2.02 8.21 1.68
CA LYS A 73 3.21 9.07 1.76
C LYS A 73 3.15 10.23 0.75
N GLY A 74 2.56 10.01 -0.42
CA GLY A 74 2.40 11.03 -1.45
C GLY A 74 1.39 12.11 -1.04
N ILE A 75 0.24 11.70 -0.50
CA ILE A 75 -0.82 12.59 -0.05
C ILE A 75 -0.36 13.40 1.16
N GLU A 76 0.24 12.76 2.17
CA GLU A 76 0.73 13.42 3.38
C GLU A 76 1.72 14.54 3.04
N LYS A 77 2.76 14.21 2.26
CA LYS A 77 3.76 15.20 1.80
C LYS A 77 3.16 16.29 0.93
N GLY A 78 2.16 15.96 0.12
CA GLY A 78 1.47 16.92 -0.73
C GLY A 78 0.65 17.93 0.07
N ILE A 79 -0.10 17.44 1.06
CA ILE A 79 -0.92 18.27 1.95
C ILE A 79 -0.05 19.15 2.82
N GLU A 80 0.99 18.60 3.46
CA GLU A 80 1.90 19.36 4.33
C GLU A 80 2.53 20.54 3.58
N LYS A 81 3.14 20.27 2.42
CA LYS A 81 3.73 21.32 1.57
C LYS A 81 2.70 22.31 1.06
N GLY A 82 1.49 21.85 0.77
CA GLY A 82 0.39 22.69 0.30
C GLY A 82 -0.07 23.67 1.38
N ILE A 83 -0.21 23.19 2.62
CA ILE A 83 -0.59 24.01 3.78
C ILE A 83 0.50 25.02 4.10
N GLU A 84 1.76 24.59 4.24
CA GLU A 84 2.89 25.47 4.56
C GLU A 84 3.02 26.59 3.52
N LYS A 85 3.01 26.26 2.24
CA LYS A 85 3.08 27.25 1.15
C LYS A 85 1.85 28.15 1.13
N GLY A 86 0.67 27.61 1.43
CA GLY A 86 -0.58 28.38 1.49
C GLY A 86 -0.56 29.40 2.63
N GLU A 87 -0.05 29.01 3.79
CA GLU A 87 0.11 29.86 4.96
C GLU A 87 1.13 30.98 4.70
N GLU A 88 2.33 30.66 4.19
CA GLU A 88 3.35 31.65 3.82
C GLU A 88 2.77 32.67 2.82
N GLN A 89 2.15 32.19 1.73
CA GLN A 89 1.53 33.07 0.74
C GLN A 89 0.39 33.90 1.30
N GLY A 90 -0.38 33.36 2.25
CA GLY A 90 -1.46 34.06 2.93
C GLY A 90 -0.91 35.22 3.77
N ILE A 91 0.08 34.95 4.60
CA ILE A 91 0.75 35.95 5.46
C ILE A 91 1.36 37.06 4.60
N GLU A 92 2.01 36.71 3.48
CA GLU A 92 2.59 37.71 2.58
C GLU A 92 1.55 38.59 1.88
N LYS A 93 0.43 38.00 1.46
CA LYS A 93 -0.69 38.78 0.88
C LYS A 93 -1.21 39.79 1.89
N VAL A 94 -1.38 39.38 3.15
CA VAL A 94 -1.80 40.27 4.23
C VAL A 94 -0.76 41.38 4.44
N ALA A 95 0.53 41.04 4.52
CA ALA A 95 1.61 42.02 4.67
C ALA A 95 1.64 43.04 3.53
N LYS A 96 1.49 42.60 2.27
CA LYS A 96 1.38 43.49 1.10
C LYS A 96 0.17 44.42 1.19
N SER A 97 -0.99 43.90 1.61
CA SER A 97 -2.18 44.73 1.82
C SER A 97 -1.94 45.79 2.90
N LEU A 98 -1.33 45.43 4.03
CA LEU A 98 -1.01 46.39 5.09
C LEU A 98 0.00 47.46 4.65
N LEU A 99 1.03 47.08 3.88
CA LEU A 99 1.96 48.03 3.26
C LEU A 99 1.22 49.02 2.34
N SER A 100 0.28 48.54 1.53
CA SER A 100 -0.51 49.39 0.62
C SER A 100 -1.42 50.39 1.35
N LEU A 101 -1.79 50.08 2.59
CA LEU A 101 -2.55 50.96 3.48
C LEU A 101 -1.66 51.96 4.24
N GLY A 102 -0.34 51.93 4.03
CA GLY A 102 0.61 52.83 4.68
C GLY A 102 0.90 52.47 6.15
N ILE A 103 0.61 51.24 6.56
CA ILE A 103 0.95 50.77 7.92
C ILE A 103 2.47 50.66 8.06
N PRO A 104 3.07 51.15 9.16
CA PRO A 104 4.52 51.03 9.40
C PRO A 104 5.01 49.58 9.42
N VAL A 105 6.20 49.34 8.87
CA VAL A 105 6.81 48.01 8.70
C VAL A 105 6.94 47.29 10.05
N GLU A 106 7.25 48.02 11.12
CA GLU A 106 7.36 47.49 12.48
C GLU A 106 6.02 46.93 12.99
N GLN A 107 4.91 47.62 12.70
CA GLN A 107 3.57 47.15 13.07
C GLN A 107 3.15 45.93 12.25
N ILE A 108 3.54 45.89 10.96
CA ILE A 108 3.29 44.74 10.09
C ILE A 108 4.05 43.51 10.61
N GLY A 109 5.31 43.68 11.03
CA GLY A 109 6.10 42.59 11.62
C GLY A 109 5.46 42.01 12.88
N ILE A 110 4.93 42.89 13.75
CA ILE A 110 4.21 42.44 14.96
C ILE A 110 2.92 41.67 14.59
N ALA A 111 2.18 42.12 13.57
CA ALA A 111 0.90 41.53 13.20
C ALA A 111 1.03 40.23 12.40
N THR A 112 2.06 40.12 11.56
CA THR A 112 2.24 39.00 10.61
C THR A 112 3.30 37.99 11.05
N GLY A 113 4.15 38.35 12.02
CA GLY A 113 5.29 37.55 12.46
C GLY A 113 6.45 37.50 11.46
N LEU A 114 6.36 38.25 10.35
CA LEU A 114 7.43 38.34 9.36
C LEU A 114 8.58 39.23 9.88
N SER A 115 9.80 38.92 9.43
CA SER A 115 10.95 39.79 9.68
C SER A 115 10.82 41.09 8.89
N LEU A 116 11.45 42.17 9.38
CA LEU A 116 11.44 43.46 8.71
C LEU A 116 12.07 43.36 7.32
N GLU A 117 13.12 42.55 7.16
CA GLU A 117 13.76 42.29 5.86
C GLU A 117 12.80 41.62 4.88
N ARG A 118 12.01 40.63 5.34
CA ARG A 118 11.01 39.98 4.49
C ARG A 118 9.94 40.97 4.07
N ILE A 119 9.44 41.80 4.98
CA ILE A 119 8.41 42.81 4.68
C ILE A 119 8.93 43.86 3.70
N GLU A 120 10.16 44.35 3.87
CA GLU A 120 10.78 45.28 2.91
C GLU A 120 11.01 44.65 1.54
N ALA A 121 11.35 43.36 1.48
CA ALA A 121 11.45 42.65 0.20
C ALA A 121 10.10 42.59 -0.53
N LEU A 122 8.97 42.48 0.20
CA LEU A 122 7.63 42.49 -0.39
C LEU A 122 7.24 43.86 -0.99
N ARG A 123 7.93 44.94 -0.60
CA ARG A 123 7.73 46.30 -1.15
C ARG A 123 8.31 46.44 -2.56
N GLN A 124 9.28 45.61 -2.90
CA GLN A 124 10.02 45.66 -4.17
C GLN A 124 9.49 44.67 -5.22
N SER A 125 8.50 43.84 -4.86
CA SER A 125 7.87 42.82 -5.72
C SER A 125 6.46 43.19 -6.13
#